data_AF-A0A9W8LWQ2-F1
#
_entry.id   AF-A0A9W8LWQ2-F1
#
_cell.length_a   1.000
_cell.length_b   1.000
_cell.length_c   1.000
_cell.angle_alpha   90.00
_cell.angle_beta   90.00
_cell.angle_gamma   90.00
#
_symmetry.space_group_name_H-M   'P 1'
#
loop_
_entity.id
_entity.type
_entity.pdbx_description
1 polymer ?
#
loop_
_entity_poly.entity_id
_entity_poly.type
_entity_poly.pdbx_seq_one_letter_code
_entity_poly.pdbx_strand_id
1 'polypeptide(L)'
;STRRLIRQLLVEIGKNHPHAILFSLYVAARSDHTERSQAAKDVLAKLHDVFPELVEETEVVSRELIRITLLFPEMWQEALRTASLSYYGRKNVVEMMNILRPLHKKARNPETLREYHFVQMFGNDLAAAEEHLNQYFSVDPAHRNEALVQQAWELYYVVFRRIEKLFPKPSQLALKDTAPILLECHDMELAVPGTYDPDREIINIESFDPIFMVYSSKQHPRRMEIRGSDGNSYTFLLKGREDLRQDERVMQLFGLINSLLMKDNETARRSLAIERFPVVPLSSNSGLIGFYPDCENINNIIRYYRESHNQPVNLEQRMALQFSPNWDTLTVMQKVESFEYALSNTPGNDLQRAMWYSAPNAEVWLERRTNYTRSLAVMSIAGYILGLGDRHPSNILIHEHTGKVVHIDLGDCFEMAAYRDKFPEK
;
A
#
# COMPACT_ATOMS: atom_id res chain seq x y z
N SER A 1 34.82 12.07 10.35
CA SER A 1 33.94 10.89 10.32
C SER A 1 32.93 11.04 9.21
N THR A 2 32.75 10.00 8.40
CA THR A 2 31.80 9.93 7.27
C THR A 2 30.38 10.32 7.67
N ARG A 3 29.91 9.90 8.85
CA ARG A 3 28.57 10.26 9.37
C ARG A 3 28.36 11.76 9.50
N ARG A 4 29.38 12.49 9.99
CA ARG A 4 29.32 13.95 10.13
C ARG A 4 29.22 14.63 8.76
N LEU A 5 30.00 14.14 7.79
CA LEU A 5 30.00 14.68 6.43
C LEU A 5 28.65 14.46 5.75
N ILE A 6 28.04 13.28 5.90
CA ILE A 6 26.69 12.99 5.38
C ILE A 6 25.66 13.94 5.99
N ARG A 7 25.69 14.15 7.31
CA ARG A 7 24.77 15.10 7.97
C ARG A 7 24.95 16.53 7.44
N GLN A 8 26.18 16.98 7.23
CA GLN A 8 26.46 18.29 6.66
C GLN A 8 25.94 18.38 5.22
N LEU A 9 26.19 17.37 4.40
CA LEU A 9 25.70 17.32 3.03
C LEU A 9 24.17 17.34 2.96
N LEU A 10 23.48 16.58 3.82
CA LEU A 10 22.02 16.59 3.87
C LEU A 10 21.44 17.95 4.26
N VAL A 11 22.10 18.68 5.17
CA VAL A 11 21.70 20.05 5.52
C VAL A 11 21.89 20.98 4.31
N GLU A 12 23.01 20.89 3.60
CA GLU A 12 23.25 21.73 2.42
C GLU A 12 22.32 21.39 1.24
N ILE A 13 22.01 20.11 1.03
CA ILE A 13 20.98 19.71 0.06
C ILE A 13 19.63 20.26 0.48
N GLY A 14 19.24 20.10 1.75
CA GLY A 14 17.95 20.59 2.25
C GLY A 14 17.79 22.09 2.22
N LYS A 15 18.87 22.86 2.32
CA LYS A 15 18.85 24.32 2.16
C LYS A 15 18.52 24.76 0.73
N ASN A 16 18.94 23.99 -0.27
CA ASN A 16 18.72 24.33 -1.69
C ASN A 16 17.48 23.62 -2.28
N HIS A 17 17.20 22.40 -1.81
CA HIS A 17 16.16 21.51 -2.33
C HIS A 17 15.42 20.82 -1.17
N PRO A 18 14.69 21.57 -0.31
CA PRO A 18 14.06 21.00 0.88
C PRO A 18 13.04 19.90 0.54
N HIS A 19 12.18 20.11 -0.46
CA HIS A 19 11.15 19.15 -0.89
C HIS A 19 11.70 17.77 -1.28
N ALA A 20 12.96 17.67 -1.71
CA ALA A 20 13.59 16.42 -2.11
C ALA A 20 13.85 15.45 -0.93
N ILE A 21 13.97 15.97 0.29
CA ILE A 21 14.45 15.17 1.44
C ILE A 21 13.50 15.14 2.64
N LEU A 22 12.54 16.06 2.74
CA LEU A 22 11.72 16.20 3.95
C LEU A 22 10.92 14.93 4.29
N PHE A 23 10.18 14.34 3.36
CA PHE A 23 9.45 13.08 3.61
C PHE A 23 10.38 11.96 4.08
N SER A 24 11.52 11.78 3.40
CA SER A 24 12.54 10.79 3.75
C SER A 24 13.14 11.02 5.14
N LEU A 25 13.36 12.28 5.52
CA LEU A 25 13.85 12.66 6.85
C LEU A 25 12.79 12.37 7.92
N TYR A 26 11.51 12.63 7.67
CA TYR A 26 10.44 12.30 8.61
C TYR A 26 10.27 10.79 8.81
N VAL A 27 10.40 9.99 7.75
CA VAL A 27 10.46 8.51 7.85
C VAL A 27 11.64 8.08 8.73
N ALA A 28 12.81 8.71 8.56
CA ALA A 28 13.98 8.44 9.38
C ALA A 28 13.83 8.92 10.84
N ALA A 29 13.16 10.05 11.07
CA ALA A 29 12.92 10.62 12.39
C ALA A 29 11.96 9.76 13.24
N ARG A 30 11.01 9.06 12.60
CA ARG A 30 10.07 8.13 13.24
C ARG A 30 10.60 6.69 13.39
N SER A 31 11.88 6.48 13.12
CA SER A 31 12.56 5.19 13.27
C SER A 31 12.61 4.68 14.71
N ASP A 32 12.47 3.37 14.90
CA ASP A 32 12.75 2.69 16.18
C ASP A 32 14.25 2.73 16.54
N HIS A 33 15.14 2.76 15.54
CA HIS A 33 16.58 2.99 15.77
C HIS A 33 16.86 4.42 16.26
N THR A 34 17.30 4.53 17.52
CA THR A 34 17.56 5.79 18.23
C THR A 34 18.59 6.68 17.54
N GLU A 35 19.73 6.14 17.11
CA GLU A 35 20.77 6.92 16.42
C GLU A 35 20.25 7.52 15.11
N ARG A 36 19.46 6.76 14.34
CA ARG A 36 18.87 7.21 13.07
C ARG A 36 17.82 8.29 13.32
N SER A 37 16.93 8.06 14.28
CA SER A 37 15.89 9.01 14.68
C SER A 37 16.51 10.34 15.11
N GLN A 38 17.50 10.30 16.01
CA GLN A 38 18.15 11.51 16.50
C GLN A 38 18.90 12.24 15.38
N ALA A 39 19.63 11.52 14.53
CA ALA A 39 20.34 12.13 13.41
C ALA A 39 19.40 12.85 12.44
N ALA A 40 18.24 12.27 12.15
CA ALA A 40 17.24 12.88 11.27
C ALA A 40 16.59 14.11 11.93
N LYS A 41 16.25 14.03 13.22
CA LYS A 41 15.74 15.17 14.00
C LYS A 41 16.73 16.34 14.06
N ASP A 42 18.03 16.05 14.22
CA ASP A 42 19.07 17.09 14.21
C ASP A 42 19.14 17.83 12.86
N VAL A 43 18.88 17.12 11.75
CA VAL A 43 18.84 17.73 10.40
C VAL A 43 17.54 18.52 10.21
N LEU A 44 16.39 17.94 10.59
CA LEU A 44 15.10 18.61 10.52
C LEU A 44 15.08 19.91 11.33
N ALA A 45 15.68 19.93 12.53
CA ALA A 45 15.77 21.15 13.34
C ALA A 45 16.51 22.28 12.61
N LYS A 46 17.60 21.95 11.90
CA LYS A 46 18.35 22.93 11.10
C LYS A 46 17.61 23.40 9.85
N LEU A 47 16.75 22.55 9.30
CA LEU A 47 15.89 22.94 8.17
C LEU A 47 14.72 23.78 8.66
N HIS A 48 14.20 23.51 9.85
CA HIS A 48 13.15 24.32 10.49
C HIS A 48 13.63 25.75 10.74
N ASP A 49 14.90 25.95 11.13
CA ASP A 49 15.50 27.28 11.26
C ASP A 49 15.49 28.11 9.95
N VAL A 50 15.42 27.46 8.78
CA VAL A 50 15.47 28.10 7.45
C VAL A 50 14.11 28.12 6.76
N PHE A 51 13.35 27.04 6.87
CA PHE A 51 12.04 26.82 6.25
C PHE A 51 11.03 26.31 7.30
N PRO A 52 10.65 27.13 8.29
CA PRO A 52 9.82 26.69 9.40
C PRO A 52 8.44 26.20 8.92
N GLU A 53 7.80 26.97 8.03
CA GLU A 53 6.46 26.68 7.50
C GLU A 53 6.44 25.36 6.74
N LEU A 54 7.26 25.21 5.69
CA LEU A 54 7.37 23.96 4.93
C LEU A 54 7.67 22.71 5.80
N VAL A 55 8.52 22.84 6.82
CA VAL A 55 8.86 21.72 7.72
C VAL A 55 7.66 21.34 8.59
N GLU A 56 6.94 22.31 9.13
CA GLU A 56 5.73 22.11 9.94
C GLU A 56 4.58 21.53 9.10
N GLU A 57 4.34 22.09 7.92
CA GLU A 57 3.38 21.59 6.94
C GLU A 57 3.64 20.12 6.59
N THR A 58 4.91 19.78 6.31
CA THR A 58 5.27 18.38 6.01
C THR A 58 5.02 17.47 7.20
N GLU A 59 5.28 17.92 8.43
CA GLU A 59 5.01 17.13 9.64
C GLU A 59 3.52 16.84 9.76
N VAL A 60 2.69 17.88 9.64
CA VAL A 60 1.24 17.82 9.78
C VAL A 60 0.66 16.89 8.73
N VAL A 61 0.97 17.11 7.44
CA VAL A 61 0.47 16.28 6.34
C VAL A 61 0.90 14.83 6.53
N SER A 62 2.18 14.59 6.84
CA SER A 62 2.68 13.24 7.05
C SER A 62 1.99 12.55 8.24
N ARG A 63 1.82 13.24 9.37
CA ARG A 63 1.16 12.68 10.57
C ARG A 63 -0.29 12.32 10.31
N GLU A 64 -1.05 13.23 9.69
CA GLU A 64 -2.48 13.03 9.45
C GLU A 64 -2.73 11.97 8.36
N LEU A 65 -1.91 11.91 7.31
CA LEU A 65 -1.96 10.80 6.36
C LEU A 65 -1.67 9.46 7.04
N ILE A 66 -0.66 9.38 7.93
CA ILE A 66 -0.40 8.16 8.71
C ILE A 66 -1.62 7.81 9.57
N ARG A 67 -2.28 8.78 10.22
CA ARG A 67 -3.49 8.54 11.02
C ARG A 67 -4.60 7.87 10.18
N ILE A 68 -4.79 8.31 8.94
CA ILE A 68 -5.82 7.79 8.04
C ILE A 68 -5.49 6.39 7.51
N THR A 69 -4.21 5.99 7.46
CA THR A 69 -3.81 4.66 6.96
C THR A 69 -4.42 3.51 7.74
N LEU A 70 -4.65 3.69 9.05
CA LEU A 70 -5.25 2.68 9.93
C LEU A 70 -6.20 3.33 10.93
N LEU A 71 -7.50 3.07 10.76
CA LEU A 71 -8.54 3.56 11.65
C LEU A 71 -8.58 2.75 12.95
N PHE A 72 -9.14 3.31 14.03
CA PHE A 72 -9.25 2.62 15.32
C PHE A 72 -9.86 1.22 15.24
N PRO A 73 -11.00 0.99 14.54
CA PRO A 73 -11.54 -0.36 14.36
C PRO A 73 -10.51 -1.34 13.76
N GLU A 74 -9.72 -0.90 12.78
CA GLU A 74 -8.74 -1.74 12.08
C GLU A 74 -7.52 -2.02 12.95
N MET A 75 -7.06 -1.02 13.71
CA MET A 75 -5.99 -1.16 14.69
C MET A 75 -6.38 -2.19 15.76
N TRP A 76 -7.58 -2.06 16.33
CA TRP A 76 -8.09 -2.97 17.35
C TRP A 76 -8.33 -4.37 16.83
N GLN A 77 -8.93 -4.52 15.64
CA GLN A 77 -9.16 -5.84 15.04
C GLN A 77 -7.85 -6.62 14.87
N GLU A 78 -6.81 -5.97 14.32
CA GLU A 78 -5.53 -6.64 14.09
C GLU A 78 -4.77 -6.93 15.39
N ALA A 79 -4.78 -5.99 16.32
CA ALA A 79 -4.15 -6.19 17.61
C ALA A 79 -4.82 -7.31 18.40
N LEU A 80 -6.16 -7.39 18.40
CA LEU A 80 -6.90 -8.48 19.04
C LEU A 80 -6.63 -9.84 18.38
N ARG A 81 -6.53 -9.88 17.04
CA ARG A 81 -6.16 -11.09 16.30
C ARG A 81 -4.74 -11.56 16.64
N THR A 82 -3.79 -10.63 16.78
CA THR A 82 -2.39 -10.95 17.12
C THR A 82 -2.24 -11.33 18.59
N ALA A 83 -2.94 -10.61 19.47
CA ALA A 83 -3.01 -10.89 20.90
C ALA A 83 -3.64 -12.26 21.18
N SER A 84 -4.65 -12.67 20.42
CA SER A 84 -5.31 -13.97 20.60
C SER A 84 -4.38 -15.13 20.23
N LEU A 85 -3.58 -14.99 19.18
CA LEU A 85 -2.54 -15.96 18.83
C LEU A 85 -1.48 -16.08 19.92
N SER A 86 -1.07 -14.96 20.51
CA SER A 86 -0.09 -14.92 21.61
C SER A 86 -0.62 -15.61 22.86
N TYR A 87 -1.89 -15.39 23.20
CA TYR A 87 -2.52 -15.98 24.38
C TYR A 87 -2.92 -17.44 24.16
N TYR A 88 -3.80 -17.75 23.20
CA TYR A 88 -4.29 -19.12 23.01
C TYR A 88 -3.26 -20.04 22.36
N GLY A 89 -2.39 -19.52 21.49
CA GLY A 89 -1.38 -20.31 20.79
C GLY A 89 -0.11 -20.51 21.61
N ARG A 90 0.43 -19.44 22.21
CA ARG A 90 1.73 -19.47 22.92
C ARG A 90 1.63 -19.38 24.45
N LYS A 91 0.42 -19.20 25.00
CA LYS A 91 0.18 -18.97 26.45
C LYS A 91 0.97 -17.78 27.01
N ASN A 92 1.24 -16.77 26.19
CA ASN A 92 2.06 -15.62 26.57
C ASN A 92 1.20 -14.37 26.84
N VAL A 93 0.81 -14.19 28.10
CA VAL A 93 -0.03 -13.04 28.54
C VAL A 93 0.75 -11.72 28.52
N VAL A 94 2.08 -11.76 28.72
CA VAL A 94 2.92 -10.55 28.70
C VAL A 94 3.01 -9.96 27.30
N GLU A 95 3.27 -10.82 26.29
CA GLU A 95 3.29 -10.43 24.88
C GLU A 95 1.93 -9.88 24.43
N MET A 96 0.84 -10.56 24.82
CA MET A 96 -0.52 -10.09 24.60
C MET A 96 -0.74 -8.67 25.16
N MET A 97 -0.32 -8.39 26.40
CA MET A 97 -0.46 -7.06 27.00
C MET A 97 0.41 -6.01 26.30
N ASN A 98 1.62 -6.37 25.88
CA ASN A 98 2.49 -5.45 25.14
C ASN A 98 1.88 -5.04 23.78
N ILE A 99 1.09 -5.91 23.15
CA ILE A 99 0.35 -5.62 21.92
C ILE A 99 -0.83 -4.66 22.20
N LEU A 100 -1.60 -4.90 23.26
CA LEU A 100 -2.86 -4.16 23.51
C LEU A 100 -2.66 -2.83 24.24
N ARG A 101 -1.66 -2.72 25.12
CA ARG A 101 -1.41 -1.53 25.96
C ARG A 101 -1.23 -0.23 25.16
N PRO A 102 -0.50 -0.18 24.03
CA PRO A 102 -0.41 1.03 23.22
C PRO A 102 -1.77 1.50 22.70
N LEU A 103 -2.66 0.58 22.33
CA LEU A 103 -4.00 0.92 21.83
C LEU A 103 -4.91 1.44 22.93
N HIS A 104 -4.84 0.86 24.14
CA HIS A 104 -5.54 1.39 25.30
C HIS A 104 -5.13 2.83 25.61
N LYS A 105 -3.82 3.12 25.60
CA LYS A 105 -3.31 4.49 25.77
C LYS A 105 -3.84 5.45 24.69
N LYS A 106 -3.92 5.00 23.44
CA LYS A 106 -4.45 5.80 22.32
C LYS A 106 -5.95 6.04 22.48
N ALA A 107 -6.72 5.02 22.88
CA ALA A 107 -8.16 5.12 23.08
C ALA A 107 -8.58 6.09 24.20
N ARG A 108 -7.69 6.40 25.16
CA ARG A 108 -7.93 7.40 26.21
C ARG A 108 -7.86 8.85 25.71
N ASN A 109 -7.21 9.09 24.58
CA ASN A 109 -7.02 10.42 24.02
C ASN A 109 -7.48 10.43 22.55
N PRO A 110 -8.80 10.28 22.28
CA PRO A 110 -9.32 10.42 20.93
C PRO A 110 -9.15 11.87 20.45
N GLU A 111 -8.69 12.03 19.20
CA GLU A 111 -8.41 13.34 18.59
C GLU A 111 -9.44 13.71 17.53
N THR A 112 -10.08 12.73 16.89
CA THR A 112 -10.99 12.95 15.75
C THR A 112 -12.40 12.46 16.05
N LEU A 113 -13.42 12.99 15.34
CA LEU A 113 -14.82 12.63 15.59
C LEU A 113 -15.06 11.10 15.45
N ARG A 114 -14.40 10.45 14.49
CA ARG A 114 -14.45 8.98 14.35
C ARG A 114 -13.83 8.25 15.53
N GLU A 115 -12.73 8.76 16.08
CA GLU A 115 -12.09 8.19 17.26
C GLU A 115 -12.99 8.34 18.50
N TYR A 116 -13.60 9.52 18.70
CA TYR A 116 -14.60 9.73 19.76
C TYR A 116 -15.78 8.77 19.63
N HIS A 117 -16.33 8.60 18.43
CA HIS A 117 -17.43 7.66 18.20
C HIS A 117 -17.02 6.21 18.48
N PHE A 118 -15.80 5.80 18.13
CA PHE A 118 -15.28 4.48 18.48
C PHE A 118 -15.20 4.29 19.99
N VAL A 119 -14.63 5.25 20.72
CA VAL A 119 -14.51 5.21 22.18
C VAL A 119 -15.89 5.23 22.84
N GLN A 120 -16.85 5.98 22.31
CA GLN A 120 -18.23 5.95 22.79
C GLN A 120 -18.89 4.57 22.62
N MET A 121 -18.60 3.87 21.52
CA MET A 121 -19.20 2.55 21.23
C MET A 121 -18.57 1.37 21.99
N PHE A 122 -17.25 1.42 22.21
CA PHE A 122 -16.45 0.28 22.69
C PHE A 122 -15.57 0.59 23.90
N GLY A 123 -15.41 1.86 24.26
CA GLY A 123 -14.46 2.31 25.28
C GLY A 123 -14.72 1.73 26.67
N ASN A 124 -15.99 1.56 27.06
CA ASN A 124 -16.35 0.95 28.36
C ASN A 124 -15.90 -0.52 28.44
N ASP A 125 -16.21 -1.31 27.41
CA ASP A 125 -15.83 -2.73 27.32
C ASP A 125 -14.29 -2.88 27.31
N LEU A 126 -13.60 -2.01 26.56
CA LEU A 126 -12.15 -1.98 26.47
C LEU A 126 -11.50 -1.58 27.81
N ALA A 127 -12.01 -0.55 28.49
CA ALA A 127 -11.49 -0.10 29.77
C ALA A 127 -11.66 -1.17 30.86
N ALA A 128 -12.83 -1.82 30.92
CA ALA A 128 -13.07 -2.94 31.83
C ALA A 128 -12.13 -4.12 31.54
N ALA A 129 -11.91 -4.45 30.27
CA ALA A 129 -10.95 -5.49 29.88
C ALA A 129 -9.51 -5.12 30.28
N GLU A 130 -9.12 -3.85 30.16
CA GLU A 130 -7.79 -3.37 30.60
C GLU A 130 -7.64 -3.44 32.12
N GLU A 131 -8.69 -3.13 32.87
CA GLU A 131 -8.66 -3.18 34.34
C GLU A 131 -8.39 -4.60 34.85
N HIS A 132 -9.09 -5.60 34.29
CA HIS A 132 -8.83 -7.01 34.61
C HIS A 132 -7.38 -7.41 34.33
N LEU A 133 -6.80 -6.96 33.21
CA LEU A 133 -5.39 -7.21 32.91
C LEU A 133 -4.46 -6.48 33.90
N ASN A 134 -4.75 -5.23 34.27
CA ASN A 134 -3.95 -4.49 35.24
C ASN A 134 -3.99 -5.15 36.63
N GLN A 135 -5.13 -5.68 37.06
CA GLN A 135 -5.27 -6.47 38.28
C GLN A 135 -4.48 -7.78 38.21
N TYR A 136 -4.45 -8.44 37.05
CA TYR A 136 -3.63 -9.63 36.83
C TYR A 136 -2.12 -9.34 36.96
N PHE A 137 -1.66 -8.18 36.49
CA PHE A 137 -0.25 -7.78 36.54
C PHE A 137 0.18 -7.09 37.83
N SER A 138 -0.75 -6.64 38.68
CA SER A 138 -0.43 -5.99 39.97
C SER A 138 0.01 -6.97 41.05
N VAL A 139 -0.31 -8.27 40.87
CA VAL A 139 0.04 -9.35 41.79
C VAL A 139 1.31 -10.08 41.33
N ASP A 140 2.08 -10.60 42.29
CA ASP A 140 3.25 -11.45 42.05
C ASP A 140 2.90 -12.59 41.07
N PRO A 141 3.76 -12.89 40.07
CA PRO A 141 3.61 -14.04 39.17
C PRO A 141 3.11 -15.34 39.82
N ALA A 142 3.52 -15.64 41.06
CA ALA A 142 3.12 -16.86 41.76
C ALA A 142 1.64 -16.90 42.19
N HIS A 143 0.97 -15.75 42.29
CA HIS A 143 -0.41 -15.63 42.81
C HIS A 143 -1.38 -15.06 41.77
N ARG A 144 -1.01 -15.08 40.48
CA ARG A 144 -1.86 -14.52 39.42
C ARG A 144 -3.10 -15.38 39.18
N ASN A 145 -4.26 -14.72 39.09
CA ASN A 145 -5.52 -15.37 38.81
C ASN A 145 -5.83 -15.36 37.30
N GLU A 146 -5.73 -16.54 36.65
CA GLU A 146 -6.02 -16.68 35.22
C GLU A 146 -7.47 -16.32 34.85
N ALA A 147 -8.41 -16.40 35.80
CA ALA A 147 -9.80 -16.01 35.56
C ALA A 147 -9.95 -14.54 35.15
N LEU A 148 -9.06 -13.65 35.63
CA LEU A 148 -9.06 -12.23 35.23
C LEU A 148 -8.72 -12.07 33.75
N VAL A 149 -7.78 -12.88 33.23
CA VAL A 149 -7.41 -12.85 31.81
C VAL A 149 -8.56 -13.38 30.95
N GLN A 150 -9.26 -14.41 31.43
CA GLN A 150 -10.44 -14.94 30.74
C GLN A 150 -11.59 -13.92 30.69
N GLN A 151 -11.88 -13.22 31.79
CA GLN A 151 -12.87 -12.14 31.83
C GLN A 151 -12.52 -11.00 30.86
N ALA A 152 -11.24 -10.60 30.80
CA ALA A 152 -10.79 -9.63 29.81
C ALA A 152 -11.04 -10.11 28.36
N TRP A 153 -10.80 -11.39 28.08
CA TRP A 153 -11.00 -11.97 26.75
C TRP A 153 -12.47 -12.08 26.34
N GLU A 154 -13.39 -12.33 27.27
CA GLU A 154 -14.82 -12.30 26.98
C GLU A 154 -15.24 -10.92 26.43
N LEU A 155 -14.78 -9.84 27.08
CA LEU A 155 -15.01 -8.47 26.63
C LEU A 155 -14.34 -8.17 25.28
N TYR A 156 -13.06 -8.51 25.14
CA TYR A 156 -12.35 -8.31 23.87
C TYR A 156 -12.99 -9.07 22.70
N TYR A 157 -13.47 -10.29 22.93
CA TYR A 157 -14.13 -11.08 21.90
C TYR A 157 -15.45 -10.45 21.45
N VAL A 158 -16.25 -9.92 22.39
CA VAL A 158 -17.47 -9.17 22.05
C VAL A 158 -17.14 -7.94 21.20
N VAL A 159 -16.13 -7.16 21.60
CA VAL A 159 -15.68 -5.99 20.83
C VAL A 159 -15.19 -6.41 19.44
N PHE A 160 -14.36 -7.45 19.35
CA PHE A 160 -13.85 -7.99 18.09
C PHE A 160 -14.99 -8.36 17.12
N ARG A 161 -15.98 -9.12 17.58
CA ARG A 161 -17.13 -9.56 16.77
C ARG A 161 -18.03 -8.40 16.34
N ARG A 162 -18.13 -7.35 17.15
CA ARG A 162 -18.88 -6.12 16.78
C ARG A 162 -18.10 -5.30 15.75
N ILE A 163 -16.78 -5.20 15.89
CA ILE A 163 -15.90 -4.51 14.93
C ILE A 163 -15.93 -5.19 13.56
N GLU A 164 -15.88 -6.53 13.48
CA GLU A 164 -15.95 -7.27 12.20
C GLU A 164 -17.18 -6.88 11.36
N LYS A 165 -18.30 -6.56 12.00
CA LYS A 165 -19.55 -6.17 11.33
C LYS A 165 -19.51 -4.76 10.74
N LEU A 166 -18.50 -3.94 11.06
CA LEU A 166 -18.37 -2.57 10.56
C LEU A 166 -17.72 -2.50 9.16
N PHE A 167 -17.05 -3.57 8.70
CA PHE A 167 -16.22 -3.58 7.49
C PHE A 167 -16.80 -4.12 6.15
N PRO A 168 -18.08 -4.46 5.95
CA PRO A 168 -18.43 -5.29 4.79
C PRO A 168 -18.64 -4.58 3.44
N LYS A 169 -18.24 -3.30 3.25
CA LYS A 169 -18.45 -2.57 1.97
C LYS A 169 -17.34 -1.57 1.65
N PRO A 170 -17.11 -1.23 0.36
CA PRO A 170 -16.34 -0.04 0.02
C PRO A 170 -17.01 1.15 0.71
N SER A 171 -16.24 1.84 1.53
CA SER A 171 -16.71 2.93 2.36
C SER A 171 -16.08 4.23 1.92
N GLN A 172 -16.83 5.31 2.10
CA GLN A 172 -16.32 6.65 1.98
C GLN A 172 -15.83 7.10 3.35
N LEU A 173 -14.67 7.73 3.38
CA LEU A 173 -14.05 8.29 4.55
C LEU A 173 -14.03 9.81 4.41
N ALA A 174 -14.90 10.49 5.16
CA ALA A 174 -14.96 11.94 5.13
C ALA A 174 -13.86 12.53 6.03
N LEU A 175 -12.98 13.37 5.47
CA LEU A 175 -11.86 13.97 6.19
C LEU A 175 -12.31 14.79 7.39
N LYS A 176 -13.45 15.47 7.31
CA LYS A 176 -14.03 16.22 8.44
C LYS A 176 -14.16 15.37 9.72
N ASP A 177 -14.38 14.06 9.59
CA ASP A 177 -14.57 13.17 10.74
C ASP A 177 -13.26 12.49 11.17
N THR A 178 -12.25 12.40 10.29
CA THR A 178 -11.08 11.52 10.44
C THR A 178 -9.73 12.22 10.44
N ALA A 179 -9.63 13.39 9.82
CA ALA A 179 -8.45 14.24 9.76
C ALA A 179 -8.87 15.67 9.36
N PRO A 180 -9.57 16.40 10.24
CA PRO A 180 -10.06 17.75 9.94
C PRO A 180 -8.92 18.72 9.62
N ILE A 181 -7.74 18.50 10.18
CA ILE A 181 -6.54 19.32 9.90
C ILE A 181 -6.17 19.28 8.42
N LEU A 182 -6.22 18.10 7.76
CA LEU A 182 -5.96 18.02 6.32
C LEU A 182 -7.01 18.73 5.48
N LEU A 183 -8.27 18.75 5.95
CA LEU A 183 -9.35 19.46 5.27
C LEU A 183 -9.16 20.98 5.36
N GLU A 184 -8.57 21.46 6.46
CA GLU A 184 -8.24 22.87 6.68
C GLU A 184 -6.96 23.30 5.96
N CYS A 185 -6.12 22.37 5.49
CA CYS A 185 -4.92 22.69 4.71
C CYS A 185 -5.30 23.22 3.32
N HIS A 186 -4.91 24.46 3.03
CA HIS A 186 -5.09 25.13 1.74
C HIS A 186 -3.82 25.91 1.38
N ASP A 187 -3.51 25.97 0.07
CA ASP A 187 -2.45 26.80 -0.51
C ASP A 187 -1.08 26.66 0.19
N MET A 188 -0.61 25.42 0.38
CA MET A 188 0.59 25.09 1.17
C MET A 188 1.91 25.36 0.43
N GLU A 189 2.99 25.66 1.15
CA GLU A 189 4.36 25.68 0.58
C GLU A 189 4.86 24.27 0.20
N LEU A 190 4.26 23.24 0.79
CA LEU A 190 4.52 21.84 0.50
C LEU A 190 4.10 21.46 -0.92
N ALA A 191 5.05 20.89 -1.67
CA ALA A 191 4.80 20.29 -2.98
C ALA A 191 3.91 19.05 -2.88
N VAL A 192 3.11 18.80 -3.92
CA VAL A 192 2.38 17.54 -4.09
C VAL A 192 3.38 16.37 -4.01
N PRO A 193 3.12 15.34 -3.17
CA PRO A 193 4.09 14.27 -2.96
C PRO A 193 4.52 13.57 -4.26
N GLY A 194 5.83 13.56 -4.53
CA GLY A 194 6.40 12.88 -5.69
C GLY A 194 6.37 13.66 -7.01
N THR A 195 5.97 14.95 -7.01
CA THR A 195 6.03 15.82 -8.20
C THR A 195 7.29 16.70 -8.26
N TYR A 196 8.04 16.81 -7.16
CA TYR A 196 9.23 17.66 -7.09
C TYR A 196 10.31 17.25 -8.10
N ASP A 197 10.69 18.20 -8.95
CA ASP A 197 11.77 18.10 -9.93
C ASP A 197 12.57 19.41 -9.86
N PRO A 198 13.91 19.37 -9.64
CA PRO A 198 14.72 20.58 -9.49
C PRO A 198 14.74 21.47 -10.75
N ASP A 199 14.42 20.90 -11.92
CA ASP A 199 14.43 21.62 -13.20
C ASP A 199 13.04 22.16 -13.59
N ARG A 200 12.02 21.97 -12.75
CA ARG A 200 10.63 22.39 -13.00
C ARG A 200 10.10 23.28 -11.88
N GLU A 201 9.03 24.00 -12.20
CA GLU A 201 8.29 24.74 -11.18
C GLU A 201 7.65 23.77 -10.18
N ILE A 202 7.65 24.19 -8.91
CA ILE A 202 7.10 23.39 -7.82
C ILE A 202 5.57 23.44 -7.91
N ILE A 203 4.96 22.25 -7.88
CA ILE A 203 3.51 22.10 -7.84
C ILE A 203 3.11 21.93 -6.39
N ASN A 204 2.62 23.00 -5.78
CA ASN A 204 2.20 23.09 -4.39
C ASN A 204 0.86 22.39 -4.15
N ILE A 205 0.60 21.96 -2.91
CA ILE A 205 -0.70 21.43 -2.51
C ILE A 205 -1.68 22.60 -2.37
N GLU A 206 -2.67 22.68 -3.26
CA GLU A 206 -3.78 23.65 -3.16
C GLU A 206 -4.79 23.18 -2.11
N SER A 207 -5.20 21.90 -2.14
CA SER A 207 -6.15 21.32 -1.17
C SER A 207 -6.23 19.80 -1.25
N PHE A 208 -6.81 19.17 -0.22
CA PHE A 208 -7.14 17.74 -0.21
C PHE A 208 -8.62 17.51 -0.52
N ASP A 209 -8.93 16.46 -1.28
CA ASP A 209 -10.33 16.08 -1.50
C ASP A 209 -11.01 15.69 -0.17
N PRO A 210 -12.22 16.19 0.14
CA PRO A 210 -12.87 15.93 1.41
C PRO A 210 -13.26 14.46 1.66
N ILE A 211 -13.27 13.61 0.63
CA ILE A 211 -13.77 12.22 0.70
C ILE A 211 -12.75 11.24 0.13
N PHE A 212 -12.21 10.38 0.99
CA PHE A 212 -11.36 9.28 0.55
C PHE A 212 -12.17 8.02 0.31
N MET A 213 -11.84 7.28 -0.75
CA MET A 213 -12.48 6.01 -1.08
C MET A 213 -11.67 4.85 -0.48
N VAL A 214 -12.31 3.97 0.29
CA VAL A 214 -11.65 2.79 0.87
C VAL A 214 -11.89 1.58 -0.02
N TYR A 215 -10.83 0.99 -0.55
CA TYR A 215 -10.94 -0.24 -1.34
C TYR A 215 -11.23 -1.46 -0.45
N SER A 216 -12.09 -2.36 -0.93
CA SER A 216 -12.41 -3.63 -0.26
C SER A 216 -11.37 -4.71 -0.58
N SER A 217 -10.12 -4.49 -0.16
CA SER A 217 -9.04 -5.47 -0.24
C SER A 217 -8.49 -5.79 1.15
N LYS A 218 -7.63 -6.81 1.26
CA LYS A 218 -7.04 -7.26 2.54
C LYS A 218 -6.39 -6.14 3.36
N GLN A 219 -5.79 -5.15 2.69
CA GLN A 219 -5.10 -4.03 3.34
C GLN A 219 -5.94 -2.75 3.44
N HIS A 220 -7.17 -2.75 2.91
CA HIS A 220 -8.10 -1.61 2.91
C HIS A 220 -7.43 -0.26 2.51
N PRO A 221 -6.67 -0.19 1.40
CA PRO A 221 -5.97 1.04 1.04
C PRO A 221 -6.95 2.16 0.69
N ARG A 222 -6.53 3.40 0.94
CA ARG A 222 -7.36 4.60 0.74
C ARG A 222 -6.96 5.28 -0.56
N ARG A 223 -7.90 5.43 -1.49
CA ARG A 223 -7.73 6.32 -2.64
C ARG A 223 -8.06 7.74 -2.18
N MET A 224 -7.12 8.65 -2.41
CA MET A 224 -7.23 10.07 -2.09
C MET A 224 -6.84 10.89 -3.31
N GLU A 225 -7.30 12.12 -3.36
CA GLU A 225 -7.00 13.07 -4.42
C GLU A 225 -6.49 14.38 -3.79
N ILE A 226 -5.41 14.92 -4.35
CA ILE A 226 -4.79 16.17 -3.94
C ILE A 226 -4.85 17.10 -5.13
N ARG A 227 -5.35 18.33 -4.93
CA ARG A 227 -5.32 19.36 -5.95
C ARG A 227 -3.99 20.10 -5.90
N GLY A 228 -3.32 20.20 -7.04
CA GLY A 228 -2.08 20.96 -7.18
C GLY A 228 -2.35 22.41 -7.55
N SER A 229 -1.38 23.30 -7.26
CA SER A 229 -1.41 24.72 -7.66
C SER A 229 -1.43 24.94 -9.18
N ASP A 230 -1.15 23.88 -9.96
CA ASP A 230 -1.28 23.84 -11.42
C ASP A 230 -2.74 23.61 -11.89
N GLY A 231 -3.68 23.47 -10.94
CA GLY A 231 -5.09 23.20 -11.18
C GLY A 231 -5.40 21.73 -11.49
N ASN A 232 -4.38 20.85 -11.52
CA ASN A 232 -4.57 19.43 -11.79
C ASN A 232 -4.84 18.63 -10.51
N SER A 233 -5.51 17.50 -10.69
CA SER A 233 -5.79 16.55 -9.63
C SER A 233 -4.81 15.39 -9.64
N TYR A 234 -4.20 15.13 -8.50
CA TYR A 234 -3.23 14.06 -8.28
C TYR A 234 -3.85 12.98 -7.40
N THR A 235 -4.11 11.81 -7.98
CA THR A 235 -4.66 10.68 -7.25
C THR A 235 -3.55 9.84 -6.61
N PHE A 236 -3.71 9.49 -5.34
CA PHE A 236 -2.81 8.60 -4.62
C PHE A 236 -3.56 7.44 -3.97
N LEU A 237 -2.87 6.31 -3.85
CA LEU A 237 -3.23 5.19 -3.02
C LEU A 237 -2.41 5.24 -1.73
N LEU A 238 -3.06 5.58 -0.63
CA LEU A 238 -2.50 5.54 0.71
C LEU A 238 -2.58 4.12 1.25
N LYS A 239 -1.42 3.48 1.35
CA LYS A 239 -1.27 2.12 1.88
C LYS A 239 -0.78 2.17 3.33
N GLY A 240 -1.38 1.33 4.17
CA GLY A 240 -0.92 1.04 5.53
C GLY A 240 -0.54 -0.43 5.66
N ARG A 241 0.25 -0.75 6.70
CA ARG A 241 0.80 -2.10 6.99
C ARG A 241 1.78 -2.62 5.95
N GLU A 242 2.40 -1.74 5.17
CA GLU A 242 3.28 -2.10 4.07
C GLU A 242 4.49 -1.17 4.03
N ASP A 243 5.68 -1.74 3.85
CA ASP A 243 6.93 -0.99 3.78
C ASP A 243 7.24 -0.59 2.34
N LEU A 244 6.80 0.60 1.93
CA LEU A 244 6.95 1.09 0.56
C LEU A 244 8.37 1.55 0.20
N ARG A 245 9.34 1.42 1.11
CA ARG A 245 10.75 1.70 0.78
C ARG A 245 11.27 0.72 -0.27
N GLN A 246 10.75 -0.51 -0.30
CA GLN A 246 11.11 -1.47 -1.35
C GLN A 246 10.65 -0.96 -2.71
N ASP A 247 9.37 -0.62 -2.85
CA ASP A 247 8.79 -0.04 -4.07
C ASP A 247 9.52 1.24 -4.50
N GLU A 248 9.87 2.13 -3.55
CA GLU A 248 10.67 3.33 -3.81
C GLU A 248 12.01 3.00 -4.49
N ARG A 249 12.73 1.98 -3.98
CA ARG A 249 14.01 1.54 -4.57
C ARG A 249 13.83 0.86 -5.92
N VAL A 250 12.75 0.10 -6.11
CA VAL A 250 12.44 -0.50 -7.40
C VAL A 250 12.15 0.60 -8.44
N MET A 251 11.42 1.66 -8.08
CA MET A 251 11.18 2.81 -8.96
C MET A 251 12.48 3.56 -9.32
N GLN A 252 13.45 3.62 -8.39
CA GLN A 252 14.78 4.16 -8.67
C GLN A 252 15.56 3.28 -9.67
N LEU A 253 15.51 1.95 -9.50
CA LEU A 253 16.10 1.01 -10.44
C LEU A 253 15.47 1.13 -11.84
N PHE A 254 14.14 1.24 -11.92
CA PHE A 254 13.45 1.48 -13.19
C PHE A 254 13.87 2.81 -13.82
N GLY A 255 14.14 3.84 -13.00
CA GLY A 255 14.71 5.10 -13.46
C GLY A 255 16.07 4.90 -14.14
N LEU A 256 16.96 4.13 -13.50
CA LEU A 256 18.26 3.76 -14.06
C LEU A 256 18.12 2.97 -15.37
N ILE A 257 17.22 1.99 -15.42
CA ILE A 257 16.96 1.20 -16.64
C ILE A 257 16.50 2.11 -17.77
N ASN A 258 15.58 3.03 -17.51
CA ASN A 258 15.12 4.01 -18.51
C ASN A 258 16.28 4.89 -19.00
N SER A 259 17.16 5.37 -18.13
CA SER A 259 18.35 6.12 -18.54
C SER A 259 19.27 5.31 -19.45
N LEU A 260 19.43 4.01 -19.20
CA LEU A 260 20.22 3.11 -20.05
C LEU A 260 19.55 2.87 -21.40
N LEU A 261 18.23 2.63 -21.42
CA LEU A 261 17.45 2.43 -22.65
C LEU A 261 17.38 3.69 -23.52
N MET A 262 17.41 4.89 -22.94
CA MET A 262 17.48 6.14 -23.70
C MET A 262 18.87 6.40 -24.30
N LYS A 263 19.93 5.83 -23.72
CA LYS A 263 21.31 6.03 -24.19
C LYS A 263 21.63 5.19 -25.43
N ASP A 264 21.01 4.02 -25.58
CA ASP A 264 21.17 3.20 -26.78
C ASP A 264 20.22 3.64 -27.90
N ASN A 265 20.76 3.79 -29.12
CA ASN A 265 20.02 4.36 -30.25
C ASN A 265 18.85 3.48 -30.71
N GLU A 266 19.00 2.15 -30.69
CA GLU A 266 17.97 1.24 -31.15
C GLU A 266 16.80 1.18 -30.17
N THR A 267 17.08 1.15 -28.86
CA THR A 267 16.05 1.17 -27.81
C THR A 267 15.37 2.53 -27.71
N ALA A 268 16.13 3.63 -27.86
CA ALA A 268 15.58 4.98 -27.88
C ALA A 268 14.66 5.21 -29.08
N ARG A 269 15.06 4.75 -30.29
CA ARG A 269 14.23 4.83 -31.50
C ARG A 269 12.90 4.07 -31.37
N ARG A 270 12.88 3.00 -30.57
CA ARG A 270 11.67 2.22 -30.27
C ARG A 270 10.89 2.74 -29.06
N SER A 271 11.38 3.82 -28.44
CA SER A 271 10.81 4.43 -27.24
C SER A 271 10.56 3.41 -26.11
N LEU A 272 11.53 2.51 -25.90
CA LEU A 272 11.46 1.53 -24.82
C LEU A 272 11.65 2.22 -23.48
N ALA A 273 10.67 2.10 -22.60
CA ALA A 273 10.73 2.61 -21.24
C ALA A 273 9.81 1.80 -20.33
N ILE A 274 10.18 1.73 -19.06
CA ILE A 274 9.35 1.27 -17.96
C ILE A 274 8.52 2.45 -17.47
N GLU A 275 7.21 2.26 -17.39
CA GLU A 275 6.33 3.23 -16.74
C GLU A 275 6.57 3.23 -15.24
N ARG A 276 6.82 4.43 -14.69
CA ARG A 276 7.08 4.64 -13.27
C ARG A 276 5.96 5.47 -12.68
N PHE A 277 5.73 5.28 -11.39
CA PHE A 277 4.81 6.06 -10.60
C PHE A 277 5.49 6.52 -9.31
N PRO A 278 5.08 7.67 -8.74
CA PRO A 278 5.70 8.16 -7.53
C PRO A 278 5.36 7.21 -6.36
N VAL A 279 6.36 6.92 -5.54
CA VAL A 279 6.21 6.16 -4.29
C VAL A 279 6.84 7.00 -3.20
N VAL A 280 6.04 7.39 -2.20
CA VAL A 280 6.47 8.26 -1.11
C VAL A 280 6.21 7.56 0.22
N PRO A 281 7.24 6.94 0.83
CA PRO A 281 7.11 6.39 2.17
C PRO A 281 6.78 7.49 3.19
N LEU A 282 5.85 7.21 4.12
CA LEU A 282 5.47 8.12 5.19
C LEU A 282 5.96 7.61 6.57
N SER A 283 6.07 6.29 6.71
CA SER A 283 6.62 5.63 7.90
C SER A 283 7.31 4.31 7.51
N SER A 284 7.67 3.48 8.50
CA SER A 284 8.18 2.11 8.25
C SER A 284 7.12 1.15 7.73
N ASN A 285 5.83 1.49 7.85
CA ASN A 285 4.71 0.62 7.50
C ASN A 285 3.57 1.34 6.77
N SER A 286 3.82 2.53 6.22
CA SER A 286 2.84 3.26 5.44
C SER A 286 3.49 4.18 4.42
N GLY A 287 2.73 4.49 3.36
CA GLY A 287 3.16 5.44 2.35
C GLY A 287 2.10 5.68 1.28
N LEU A 288 2.46 6.53 0.33
CA LEU A 288 1.66 6.89 -0.82
C LEU A 288 2.23 6.23 -2.08
N ILE A 289 1.33 5.75 -2.92
CA ILE A 289 1.63 5.32 -4.29
C ILE A 289 0.81 6.21 -5.22
N GLY A 290 1.45 6.90 -6.15
CA GLY A 290 0.74 7.64 -7.19
C GLY A 290 -0.10 6.71 -8.04
N PHE A 291 -1.36 7.04 -8.19
CA PHE A 291 -2.24 6.30 -9.09
C PHE A 291 -1.87 6.63 -10.53
N TYR A 292 -1.86 5.61 -11.38
CA TYR A 292 -1.72 5.83 -12.81
C TYR A 292 -3.13 6.01 -13.39
N PRO A 293 -3.51 7.20 -13.86
CA PRO A 293 -4.84 7.41 -14.42
C PRO A 293 -5.04 6.53 -15.66
N ASP A 294 -6.31 6.27 -16.00
CA ASP A 294 -6.71 5.55 -17.21
C ASP A 294 -6.08 4.15 -17.35
N CYS A 295 -5.82 3.49 -16.22
CA CYS A 295 -5.30 2.13 -16.16
C CYS A 295 -6.32 1.16 -15.56
N GLU A 296 -6.44 -0.02 -16.16
CA GLU A 296 -7.27 -1.11 -15.64
C GLU A 296 -6.45 -2.40 -15.57
N ASN A 297 -6.70 -3.21 -14.54
CA ASN A 297 -5.98 -4.48 -14.40
C ASN A 297 -6.49 -5.54 -15.38
N ILE A 298 -5.61 -6.45 -15.80
CA ILE A 298 -5.94 -7.48 -16.80
C ILE A 298 -7.12 -8.34 -16.34
N ASN A 299 -7.22 -8.64 -15.04
CA ASN A 299 -8.33 -9.42 -14.49
C ASN A 299 -9.70 -8.75 -14.78
N ASN A 300 -9.83 -7.45 -14.52
CA ASN A 300 -11.04 -6.68 -14.77
C ASN A 300 -11.31 -6.53 -16.27
N ILE A 301 -10.29 -6.28 -17.10
CA ILE A 301 -10.44 -6.22 -18.56
C ILE A 301 -11.06 -7.53 -19.10
N ILE A 302 -10.51 -8.67 -18.70
CA ILE A 302 -11.02 -9.99 -19.11
C ILE A 302 -12.42 -10.22 -18.54
N ARG A 303 -12.66 -9.85 -17.28
CA ARG A 303 -13.97 -9.98 -16.64
C ARG A 303 -15.05 -9.22 -17.39
N TYR A 304 -14.85 -7.93 -17.67
CA TYR A 304 -15.82 -7.11 -18.40
C TYR A 304 -16.06 -7.63 -19.82
N TYR A 305 -14.99 -8.08 -20.50
CA TYR A 305 -15.12 -8.72 -21.80
C TYR A 305 -15.99 -9.98 -21.75
N ARG A 306 -15.72 -10.90 -20.82
CA ARG A 306 -16.48 -12.15 -20.67
C ARG A 306 -17.93 -11.90 -20.27
N GLU A 307 -18.17 -11.02 -19.29
CA GLU A 307 -19.51 -10.67 -18.83
C GLU A 307 -20.36 -10.06 -19.96
N SER A 308 -19.78 -9.15 -20.76
CA SER A 308 -20.49 -8.58 -21.93
C SER A 308 -20.79 -9.58 -23.05
N HIS A 309 -20.05 -10.69 -23.12
CA HIS A 309 -20.24 -11.76 -24.09
C HIS A 309 -20.95 -12.99 -23.49
N ASN A 310 -21.52 -12.87 -22.29
CA ASN A 310 -22.18 -13.96 -21.56
C ASN A 310 -21.31 -15.22 -21.36
N GLN A 311 -20.00 -15.02 -21.22
CA GLN A 311 -19.04 -16.09 -20.93
C GLN A 311 -18.72 -16.14 -19.43
N PRO A 312 -18.59 -17.33 -18.83
CA PRO A 312 -18.24 -17.44 -17.43
C PRO A 312 -16.77 -17.05 -17.20
N VAL A 313 -16.52 -16.17 -16.22
CA VAL A 313 -15.17 -15.67 -15.89
C VAL A 313 -14.21 -16.80 -15.52
N ASN A 314 -14.70 -17.86 -14.90
CA ASN A 314 -13.91 -19.00 -14.45
C ASN A 314 -14.04 -20.25 -15.34
N LEU A 315 -14.22 -20.05 -16.66
CA LEU A 315 -14.42 -21.15 -17.62
C LEU A 315 -13.31 -22.21 -17.56
N GLU A 316 -12.05 -21.79 -17.58
CA GLU A 316 -10.87 -22.66 -17.54
C GLU A 316 -10.85 -23.49 -16.26
N GLN A 317 -11.11 -22.85 -15.12
CA GLN A 317 -11.17 -23.51 -13.83
C GLN A 317 -12.29 -24.55 -13.80
N ARG A 318 -13.47 -24.24 -14.37
CA ARG A 318 -14.59 -25.20 -14.45
C ARG A 318 -14.23 -26.40 -15.34
N MET A 319 -13.59 -26.16 -16.49
CA MET A 319 -13.16 -27.24 -17.38
C MET A 319 -12.11 -28.14 -16.72
N ALA A 320 -11.12 -27.55 -16.05
CA ALA A 320 -10.10 -28.30 -15.33
C ALA A 320 -10.70 -29.15 -14.20
N LEU A 321 -11.61 -28.58 -13.39
CA LEU A 321 -12.29 -29.30 -12.30
C LEU A 321 -13.29 -30.36 -12.80
N GLN A 322 -13.88 -30.17 -13.98
CA GLN A 322 -14.72 -31.18 -14.61
C GLN A 322 -13.90 -32.41 -15.02
N PHE A 323 -12.71 -32.19 -15.58
CA PHE A 323 -11.80 -33.28 -15.94
C PHE A 323 -11.17 -33.93 -14.71
N SER A 324 -10.86 -33.15 -13.66
CA SER A 324 -10.26 -33.65 -12.43
C SER A 324 -10.82 -32.95 -11.19
N PRO A 325 -11.90 -33.50 -10.60
CA PRO A 325 -12.58 -32.88 -9.45
C PRO A 325 -11.71 -32.70 -8.21
N ASN A 326 -10.71 -33.57 -8.01
CA ASN A 326 -9.85 -33.59 -6.82
C ASN A 326 -8.51 -32.85 -7.05
N TRP A 327 -8.54 -31.67 -7.69
CA TRP A 327 -7.35 -30.90 -8.12
C TRP A 327 -6.25 -30.79 -7.05
N ASP A 328 -6.61 -30.49 -5.81
CA ASP A 328 -5.64 -30.22 -4.74
C ASP A 328 -4.77 -31.43 -4.39
N THR A 329 -5.29 -32.64 -4.60
CA THR A 329 -4.62 -33.91 -4.27
C THR A 329 -3.82 -34.49 -5.43
N LEU A 330 -3.91 -33.90 -6.62
CA LEU A 330 -3.26 -34.41 -7.83
C LEU A 330 -1.74 -34.23 -7.80
N THR A 331 -1.05 -35.20 -8.40
CA THR A 331 0.38 -35.07 -8.74
C THR A 331 0.60 -33.98 -9.80
N VAL A 332 1.84 -33.51 -9.95
CA VAL A 332 2.17 -32.48 -10.96
C VAL A 332 1.77 -32.91 -12.37
N MET A 333 2.08 -34.15 -12.76
CA MET A 333 1.74 -34.66 -14.10
C MET A 333 0.23 -34.69 -14.36
N GLN A 334 -0.56 -35.09 -13.36
CA GLN A 334 -2.02 -35.08 -13.48
C GLN A 334 -2.56 -33.65 -13.58
N LYS A 335 -2.00 -32.69 -12.83
CA LYS A 335 -2.37 -31.28 -12.95
C LYS A 335 -2.04 -30.73 -14.34
N VAL A 336 -0.93 -31.16 -14.95
CA VAL A 336 -0.55 -30.79 -16.33
C VAL A 336 -1.59 -31.32 -17.33
N GLU A 337 -1.99 -32.60 -17.25
CA GLU A 337 -3.05 -33.14 -18.12
C GLU A 337 -4.36 -32.36 -17.99
N SER A 338 -4.81 -32.10 -16.76
CA SER A 338 -6.03 -31.33 -16.51
C SER A 338 -5.93 -29.88 -17.03
N PHE A 339 -4.74 -29.27 -16.93
CA PHE A 339 -4.47 -27.92 -17.42
C PHE A 339 -4.47 -27.88 -18.95
N GLU A 340 -3.80 -28.82 -19.62
CA GLU A 340 -3.78 -28.94 -21.08
C GLU A 340 -5.16 -29.23 -21.66
N TYR A 341 -5.97 -30.04 -20.95
CA TYR A 341 -7.37 -30.27 -21.30
C TYR A 341 -8.16 -28.95 -21.28
N ALA A 342 -8.06 -28.17 -20.21
CA ALA A 342 -8.75 -26.88 -20.14
C ALA A 342 -8.27 -25.93 -21.24
N LEU A 343 -6.96 -25.80 -21.43
CA LEU A 343 -6.34 -24.91 -22.42
C LEU A 343 -6.78 -25.25 -23.86
N SER A 344 -6.89 -26.55 -24.19
CA SER A 344 -7.30 -27.00 -25.53
C SER A 344 -8.79 -26.77 -25.81
N ASN A 345 -9.61 -26.64 -24.76
CA ASN A 345 -11.06 -26.46 -24.87
C ASN A 345 -11.52 -25.00 -24.66
N THR A 346 -10.62 -24.09 -24.29
CA THR A 346 -10.92 -22.66 -24.11
C THR A 346 -10.10 -21.78 -25.06
N PRO A 347 -10.70 -20.79 -25.74
CA PRO A 347 -9.93 -19.86 -26.55
C PRO A 347 -9.16 -18.85 -25.67
N GLY A 348 -7.84 -18.72 -25.88
CA GLY A 348 -6.98 -17.79 -25.14
C GLY A 348 -6.84 -16.39 -25.76
N ASN A 349 -7.89 -15.85 -26.40
CA ASN A 349 -7.82 -14.60 -27.18
C ASN A 349 -8.61 -13.43 -26.59
N ASP A 350 -9.12 -13.56 -25.37
CA ASP A 350 -9.97 -12.56 -24.73
C ASP A 350 -9.29 -11.20 -24.59
N LEU A 351 -8.04 -11.16 -24.13
CA LEU A 351 -7.31 -9.90 -23.98
C LEU A 351 -7.10 -9.20 -25.34
N GLN A 352 -6.71 -9.97 -26.36
CA GLN A 352 -6.54 -9.45 -27.71
C GLN A 352 -7.84 -8.87 -28.27
N ARG A 353 -8.97 -9.57 -28.06
CA ARG A 353 -10.30 -9.10 -28.47
C ARG A 353 -10.73 -7.88 -27.66
N ALA A 354 -10.55 -7.88 -26.36
CA ALA A 354 -10.88 -6.75 -25.50
C ALA A 354 -10.12 -5.48 -25.93
N MET A 355 -8.82 -5.59 -26.20
CA MET A 355 -8.02 -4.47 -26.73
C MET A 355 -8.46 -4.03 -28.14
N TRP A 356 -8.98 -4.95 -28.97
CA TRP A 356 -9.54 -4.60 -30.28
C TRP A 356 -10.86 -3.85 -30.15
N TYR A 357 -11.79 -4.35 -29.32
CA TYR A 357 -13.10 -3.72 -29.13
C TYR A 357 -13.02 -2.37 -28.41
N SER A 358 -11.99 -2.13 -27.58
CA SER A 358 -11.76 -0.84 -26.92
C SER A 358 -11.04 0.18 -27.79
N ALA A 359 -10.49 -0.22 -28.94
CA ALA A 359 -9.80 0.69 -29.84
C ALA A 359 -10.78 1.41 -30.76
N PRO A 360 -10.67 2.74 -30.95
CA PRO A 360 -11.57 3.50 -31.81
C PRO A 360 -11.39 3.15 -33.30
N ASN A 361 -10.20 2.73 -33.71
CA ASN A 361 -9.89 2.33 -35.08
C ASN A 361 -8.66 1.39 -35.12
N ALA A 362 -8.38 0.83 -36.31
CA ALA A 362 -7.33 -0.16 -36.51
C ALA A 362 -5.90 0.38 -36.32
N GLU A 363 -5.68 1.67 -36.61
CA GLU A 363 -4.37 2.32 -36.43
C GLU A 363 -4.03 2.44 -34.95
N VAL A 364 -4.97 2.96 -34.15
CA VAL A 364 -4.83 3.07 -32.69
C VAL A 364 -4.67 1.69 -32.07
N TRP A 365 -5.39 0.68 -32.54
CA TRP A 365 -5.18 -0.69 -32.08
C TRP A 365 -3.75 -1.19 -32.35
N LEU A 366 -3.24 -0.94 -33.55
CA LEU A 366 -1.90 -1.36 -33.94
C LEU A 366 -0.83 -0.67 -33.07
N GLU A 367 -1.00 0.62 -32.79
CA GLU A 367 -0.14 1.38 -31.90
C GLU A 367 -0.20 0.85 -30.46
N ARG A 368 -1.41 0.71 -29.89
CA ARG A 368 -1.61 0.13 -28.54
C ARG A 368 -0.99 -1.24 -28.40
N ARG A 369 -1.18 -2.12 -29.39
CA ARG A 369 -0.59 -3.46 -29.40
C ARG A 369 0.94 -3.41 -29.46
N THR A 370 1.49 -2.46 -30.22
CA THR A 370 2.95 -2.25 -30.32
C THR A 370 3.52 -1.80 -28.98
N ASN A 371 2.86 -0.84 -28.32
CA ASN A 371 3.24 -0.34 -27.00
C ASN A 371 3.10 -1.42 -25.93
N TYR A 372 2.01 -2.20 -25.95
CA TYR A 372 1.81 -3.36 -25.08
C TYR A 372 2.98 -4.34 -25.20
N THR A 373 3.32 -4.73 -26.43
CA THR A 373 4.39 -5.71 -26.69
C THR A 373 5.74 -5.20 -26.20
N ARG A 374 6.06 -3.93 -26.46
CA ARG A 374 7.32 -3.31 -26.04
C ARG A 374 7.43 -3.17 -24.52
N SER A 375 6.40 -2.62 -23.88
CA SER A 375 6.37 -2.43 -22.42
C SER A 375 6.39 -3.76 -21.66
N LEU A 376 5.64 -4.77 -22.13
CA LEU A 376 5.67 -6.12 -21.58
C LEU A 376 7.07 -6.76 -21.68
N ALA A 377 7.74 -6.63 -22.84
CA ALA A 377 9.07 -7.18 -23.04
C ALA A 377 10.12 -6.53 -22.11
N VAL A 378 10.09 -5.20 -21.99
CA VAL A 378 10.99 -4.47 -21.09
C VAL A 378 10.73 -4.88 -19.63
N MET A 379 9.47 -4.92 -19.21
CA MET A 379 9.11 -5.33 -17.85
C MET A 379 9.41 -6.80 -17.56
N SER A 380 9.35 -7.67 -18.56
CA SER A 380 9.71 -9.09 -18.40
C SER A 380 11.20 -9.24 -18.12
N ILE A 381 12.07 -8.52 -18.85
CA ILE A 381 13.52 -8.54 -18.61
C ILE A 381 13.86 -7.87 -17.28
N ALA A 382 13.30 -6.70 -17.00
CA ALA A 382 13.54 -5.98 -15.76
C ALA A 382 13.04 -6.77 -14.53
N GLY A 383 11.84 -7.35 -14.63
CA GLY A 383 11.24 -8.20 -13.61
C GLY A 383 12.06 -9.46 -13.36
N TYR A 384 12.55 -10.12 -14.40
CA TYR A 384 13.45 -11.26 -14.27
C TYR A 384 14.76 -10.90 -13.57
N ILE A 385 15.41 -9.78 -13.94
CA ILE A 385 16.65 -9.32 -13.28
C ILE A 385 16.42 -9.01 -11.81
N LEU A 386 15.27 -8.43 -11.46
CA LEU A 386 14.87 -8.10 -10.09
C LEU A 386 14.43 -9.35 -9.29
N GLY A 387 14.06 -10.44 -9.96
CA GLY A 387 13.37 -11.58 -9.36
C GLY A 387 11.98 -11.20 -8.84
N LEU A 388 11.20 -10.46 -9.64
CA LEU A 388 9.87 -9.97 -9.27
C LEU A 388 8.81 -11.07 -9.48
N GLY A 389 8.23 -11.57 -8.38
CA GLY A 389 7.17 -12.57 -8.35
C GLY A 389 5.76 -11.98 -8.17
N ASP A 390 4.77 -12.84 -7.93
CA ASP A 390 3.36 -12.48 -7.69
C ASP A 390 2.73 -11.64 -8.81
N ARG A 391 3.08 -11.97 -10.06
CA ARG A 391 2.61 -11.29 -11.28
C ARG A 391 1.23 -11.79 -11.75
N HIS A 392 0.29 -11.89 -10.82
CA HIS A 392 -1.08 -12.30 -11.15
C HIS A 392 -1.84 -11.20 -11.92
N PRO A 393 -2.93 -11.52 -12.66
CA PRO A 393 -3.61 -10.56 -13.55
C PRO A 393 -4.14 -9.27 -12.89
N SER A 394 -4.32 -9.24 -11.57
CA SER A 394 -4.69 -8.00 -10.84
C SER A 394 -3.51 -7.05 -10.57
N ASN A 395 -2.26 -7.52 -10.66
CA ASN A 395 -1.03 -6.75 -10.41
C ASN A 395 -0.39 -6.22 -11.72
N ILE A 396 -1.03 -6.49 -12.86
CA ILE A 396 -0.61 -6.02 -14.17
C ILE A 396 -1.74 -5.16 -14.73
N LEU A 397 -1.44 -3.88 -14.90
CA LEU A 397 -2.35 -2.89 -15.46
C LEU A 397 -2.04 -2.66 -16.94
N ILE A 398 -3.07 -2.29 -17.70
CA ILE A 398 -2.93 -1.80 -19.07
C ILE A 398 -3.54 -0.40 -19.12
N HIS A 399 -2.76 0.54 -19.65
CA HIS A 399 -3.23 1.88 -19.90
C HIS A 399 -4.21 1.89 -21.07
N GLU A 400 -5.41 2.42 -20.85
CA GLU A 400 -6.54 2.38 -21.78
C GLU A 400 -6.20 3.07 -23.10
N HIS A 401 -5.62 4.27 -23.04
CA HIS A 401 -5.29 5.03 -24.25
C HIS A 401 -4.03 4.56 -24.99
N THR A 402 -2.92 4.33 -24.27
CA THR A 402 -1.61 4.03 -24.88
C THR A 402 -1.34 2.55 -25.08
N GLY A 403 -2.04 1.67 -24.38
CA GLY A 403 -1.81 0.22 -24.38
C GLY A 403 -0.57 -0.25 -23.62
N LYS A 404 0.14 0.65 -22.92
CA LYS A 404 1.34 0.28 -22.14
C LYS A 404 0.98 -0.55 -20.92
N VAL A 405 1.84 -1.50 -20.60
CA VAL A 405 1.74 -2.36 -19.41
C VAL A 405 2.42 -1.68 -18.23
N VAL A 406 1.75 -1.67 -17.08
CA VAL A 406 2.28 -1.15 -15.81
C VAL A 406 2.17 -2.24 -14.75
N HIS A 407 3.29 -2.59 -14.12
CA HIS A 407 3.31 -3.56 -13.01
C HIS A 407 3.17 -2.81 -11.69
N ILE A 408 2.29 -3.28 -10.81
CA ILE A 408 2.08 -2.72 -9.47
C ILE A 408 2.34 -3.78 -8.40
N ASP A 409 2.31 -3.38 -7.13
CA ASP A 409 2.51 -4.24 -5.96
C ASP A 409 3.85 -5.00 -6.00
N LEU A 410 4.95 -4.32 -5.71
CA LEU A 410 6.31 -4.83 -5.96
C LEU A 410 6.95 -5.48 -4.72
N GLY A 411 6.11 -5.98 -3.79
CA GLY A 411 6.56 -6.55 -2.52
C GLY A 411 7.39 -7.84 -2.66
N ASP A 412 7.10 -8.70 -3.64
CA ASP A 412 7.81 -9.96 -3.83
C ASP A 412 8.99 -9.83 -4.82
N CYS A 413 10.06 -9.15 -4.41
CA CYS A 413 11.32 -9.10 -5.17
C CYS A 413 12.29 -10.20 -4.75
N PHE A 414 13.37 -10.40 -5.52
CA PHE A 414 14.46 -11.34 -5.22
C PHE A 414 14.02 -12.80 -5.06
N GLU A 415 13.08 -13.24 -5.91
CA GLU A 415 12.58 -14.62 -5.99
C GLU A 415 11.86 -15.10 -4.73
N MET A 416 11.42 -14.19 -3.86
CA MET A 416 10.69 -14.52 -2.63
C MET A 416 9.46 -15.41 -2.89
N ALA A 417 8.77 -15.20 -4.02
CA ALA A 417 7.62 -16.00 -4.41
C ALA A 417 7.98 -17.46 -4.75
N ALA A 418 9.19 -17.71 -5.26
CA ALA A 418 9.68 -19.06 -5.57
C ALA A 418 10.05 -19.88 -4.31
N TYR A 419 10.35 -19.21 -3.20
CA TYR A 419 10.71 -19.84 -1.93
C TYR A 419 9.53 -19.96 -0.94
N ARG A 420 8.30 -19.66 -1.35
CA ARG A 420 7.10 -19.79 -0.48
C ARG A 420 6.84 -21.24 -0.11
N ASP A 421 6.49 -21.48 1.17
CA ASP A 421 6.11 -22.82 1.66
C ASP A 421 4.88 -23.39 0.95
N LYS A 422 3.98 -22.53 0.48
CA LYS A 422 2.75 -22.90 -0.21
C LYS A 422 2.74 -22.25 -1.59
N PHE A 423 2.50 -23.06 -2.61
CA PHE A 423 2.40 -22.65 -4.02
C PHE A 423 3.62 -21.82 -4.48
N PRO A 424 4.85 -22.36 -4.39
CA PRO A 424 6.03 -21.68 -4.89
C PRO A 424 5.92 -21.44 -6.40
N GLU A 425 6.22 -20.22 -6.84
CA GLU A 425 6.36 -19.89 -8.27
C GLU A 425 7.57 -20.62 -8.87
N LYS A 426 7.49 -20.99 -10.14
CA LYS A 426 8.43 -21.90 -10.82
C LYS A 426 8.98 -21.30 -12.08
#